data_AF-A0A933H847-F1
#
_entry.id   AF-A0A933H847-F1
#
_cell.length_a   1.000
_cell.length_b   1.000
_cell.length_c   1.000
_cell.angle_alpha   90.00
_cell.angle_beta   90.00
_cell.angle_gamma   90.00
#
_symmetry.space_group_name_H-M   'P 1'
#
loop_
_entity.id
_entity.type
_entity.pdbx_description
1 polymer ?
#
loop_
_entity_poly.entity_id
_entity_poly.type
_entity_poly.pdbx_seq_one_letter_code
_entity_poly.pdbx_strand_id
1 'polypeptide(L)'
;MDYSLTIEGREVWFAASISSSINDTAILVAHDITERKQAEEEIYQRADDLALINMLNAITNQGLELKEIVILMSKEIRRIFNCIGATTAFPDADHTHLIPQHVDFPSSLSIPVEKLIGASVASLPLRIPLTGEGQFARVARAGTPAIFHDAETIKSAFAEHTDNPLLKRLVSPVFEITGIRSMMLIPLVSERQVIGFLHISRAEQFTESDLNRVQVIAGQLTTAIG
;
A
#
# COMPACT_ATOMS: atom_id res chain seq x y z
N MET A 1 3.15 -24.66 22.39
CA MET A 1 3.48 -24.42 20.97
C MET A 1 2.25 -23.86 20.30
N ASP A 2 2.37 -22.73 19.62
CA ASP A 2 1.24 -22.10 18.94
C ASP A 2 1.21 -22.59 17.49
N TYR A 3 0.04 -22.95 16.98
CA TYR A 3 -0.18 -23.39 15.60
C TYR A 3 -1.57 -22.96 15.12
N SER A 4 -1.75 -22.78 13.81
CA SER A 4 -3.07 -22.49 13.23
C SER A 4 -3.58 -23.65 12.39
N LEU A 5 -4.91 -23.79 12.34
CA LEU A 5 -5.62 -24.73 11.48
C LEU A 5 -6.75 -23.99 10.76
N THR A 6 -6.97 -24.32 9.49
CA THR A 6 -8.16 -23.86 8.78
C THR A 6 -9.34 -24.79 9.09
N ILE A 7 -10.32 -24.28 9.84
CA ILE A 7 -11.54 -25.00 10.23
C ILE A 7 -12.71 -24.24 9.63
N GLU A 8 -13.54 -24.88 8.79
CA GLU A 8 -14.69 -24.22 8.13
C GLU A 8 -14.31 -22.96 7.32
N GLY A 9 -13.11 -22.94 6.74
CA GLY A 9 -12.63 -21.81 5.93
C GLY A 9 -12.13 -20.60 6.73
N ARG A 10 -12.16 -20.64 8.07
CA ARG A 10 -11.53 -19.64 8.94
C ARG A 10 -10.23 -20.19 9.53
N GLU A 11 -9.23 -19.32 9.67
CA GLU A 11 -8.04 -19.64 10.43
C GLU A 11 -8.36 -19.59 11.93
N VAL A 12 -8.07 -20.69 12.65
CA VAL A 12 -8.24 -20.81 14.09
C VAL A 12 -6.88 -21.13 14.70
N TRP A 13 -6.49 -20.36 15.71
CA TRP A 13 -5.20 -20.49 16.38
C TRP A 13 -5.33 -21.29 17.66
N PHE A 14 -4.40 -22.21 17.88
CA PHE A 14 -4.34 -23.05 19.07
C PHE A 14 -3.01 -22.95 19.80
N ALA A 15 -3.05 -22.88 21.12
CA ALA A 15 -1.90 -23.14 21.98
C ALA A 15 -1.94 -24.61 22.43
N ALA A 16 -0.99 -25.42 21.96
CA ALA A 16 -0.82 -26.81 22.36
C ALA A 16 0.21 -26.99 23.47
N SER A 17 -0.14 -27.79 24.46
CA SER A 17 0.77 -28.35 25.45
C SER A 17 0.71 -29.88 25.41
N ILE A 18 1.87 -30.52 25.32
CA ILE A 18 2.00 -31.98 25.31
C ILE A 18 2.60 -32.41 26.64
N SER A 19 1.91 -33.28 27.36
CA SER A 19 2.45 -33.96 28.55
C SER A 19 2.53 -35.46 28.29
N SER A 20 3.68 -36.05 28.65
CA SER A 20 3.85 -37.50 28.65
C SER A 20 3.24 -38.10 29.91
N SER A 21 2.50 -39.20 29.76
CA SER A 21 1.99 -40.01 30.86
C SER A 21 2.77 -41.31 30.98
N ILE A 22 2.66 -41.97 32.13
CA ILE A 22 3.16 -43.33 32.34
C ILE A 22 2.29 -44.27 31.47
N ASN A 23 2.91 -45.10 30.63
CA ASN A 23 2.35 -46.04 29.63
C ASN A 23 2.36 -45.56 28.16
N ASP A 24 3.44 -44.92 27.66
CA ASP A 24 3.58 -44.51 26.25
C ASP A 24 2.40 -43.69 25.68
N THR A 25 1.64 -43.02 26.56
CA THR A 25 0.49 -42.21 26.16
C THR A 25 0.86 -40.74 26.29
N ALA A 26 0.64 -39.95 25.23
CA ALA A 26 0.78 -38.50 25.28
C ALA A 26 -0.61 -37.85 25.37
N ILE A 27 -0.77 -36.88 26.28
CA ILE A 27 -1.96 -36.04 26.35
C ILE A 27 -1.62 -34.72 25.66
N LEU A 28 -2.43 -34.37 24.65
CA LEU A 28 -2.40 -33.06 24.00
C LEU A 28 -3.57 -32.23 24.52
N VAL A 29 -3.28 -31.06 25.09
CA VAL A 29 -4.29 -30.04 25.39
C VAL A 29 -4.09 -28.89 24.41
N ALA A 30 -5.15 -28.55 23.66
CA ALA A 30 -5.15 -27.43 22.72
C ALA A 30 -6.20 -26.40 23.16
N HIS A 31 -5.76 -25.17 23.42
CA HIS A 31 -6.64 -24.04 23.73
C HIS A 31 -6.79 -23.17 22.49
N ASP A 32 -8.03 -22.83 22.12
CA ASP A 32 -8.28 -21.80 21.11
C ASP A 32 -7.78 -20.45 21.65
N ILE A 33 -6.89 -19.82 20.89
CA ILE A 33 -6.27 -18.53 21.19
C ILE A 33 -6.50 -17.53 20.05
N THR A 34 -7.50 -17.77 19.19
CA THR A 34 -7.79 -16.95 18.01
C THR A 34 -8.07 -15.50 18.39
N GLU A 35 -8.94 -15.26 19.37
CA GLU A 35 -9.25 -13.91 19.86
C GLU A 35 -8.00 -13.21 20.40
N ARG A 36 -7.15 -13.93 21.15
CA ARG A 36 -5.90 -13.39 21.67
C ARG A 36 -4.95 -13.01 20.54
N LYS A 37 -4.77 -13.88 19.54
CA LYS A 37 -3.90 -13.60 18.39
C LYS A 37 -4.40 -12.42 17.56
N GLN A 38 -5.71 -12.30 17.37
CA GLN A 38 -6.31 -11.15 16.69
C GLN A 38 -6.10 -9.84 17.46
N ALA A 39 -6.29 -9.85 18.78
CA ALA A 39 -6.04 -8.69 19.63
C ALA A 39 -4.55 -8.29 19.66
N GLU A 40 -3.64 -9.27 19.73
CA GLU A 40 -2.19 -9.05 19.63
C GLU A 40 -1.81 -8.40 18.29
N GLU A 41 -2.33 -8.93 17.18
CA GLU A 41 -2.09 -8.39 15.85
C GLU A 41 -2.63 -6.95 15.71
N GLU A 42 -3.82 -6.67 16.22
CA GLU A 42 -4.38 -5.32 16.21
C GLU A 42 -3.51 -4.33 17.01
N ILE A 43 -2.96 -4.77 18.15
CA ILE A 43 -2.04 -3.96 18.95
C ILE A 43 -0.75 -3.68 18.15
N TYR A 44 -0.18 -4.68 17.49
CA TYR A 44 1.03 -4.49 16.68
C TYR A 44 0.79 -3.53 15.52
N GLN A 45 -0.33 -3.70 14.81
CA GLN A 45 -0.74 -2.81 13.71
C GLN A 45 -0.90 -1.36 14.18
N ARG A 46 -1.59 -1.14 15.31
CA ARG A 46 -1.74 0.21 15.89
C ARG A 46 -0.40 0.79 16.35
N ALA A 47 0.49 -0.03 16.89
CA ALA A 47 1.83 0.42 17.30
C ALA A 47 2.66 0.86 16.09
N ASP A 48 2.64 0.10 14.99
CA ASP A 48 3.30 0.46 13.73
C ASP A 48 2.75 1.76 13.14
N ASP A 49 1.41 1.91 13.13
CA ASP A 49 0.75 3.12 12.63
C ASP A 49 1.16 4.35 13.46
N LEU A 50 1.14 4.24 14.80
CA LEU A 50 1.54 5.31 15.71
C LEU A 50 3.03 5.66 15.54
N ALA A 51 3.90 4.66 15.36
CA ALA A 51 5.32 4.89 15.13
C ALA A 51 5.54 5.69 13.84
N LEU A 52 4.85 5.35 12.76
CA LEU A 52 4.91 6.07 11.49
C LEU A 52 4.36 7.50 11.61
N ILE A 53 3.21 7.68 12.27
CA ILE A 53 2.61 9.00 12.50
C ILE A 53 3.55 9.89 13.32
N ASN A 54 4.12 9.37 14.41
CA ASN A 54 5.06 10.12 15.25
C ASN A 54 6.33 10.48 14.49
N MET A 55 6.83 9.57 13.65
CA MET A 55 7.97 9.82 12.77
C MET A 55 7.65 10.97 11.79
N LEU A 56 6.49 10.93 11.12
CA LEU A 56 6.05 12.00 10.21
C LEU A 56 5.98 13.36 10.91
N ASN A 57 5.40 13.40 12.12
CA ASN A 57 5.30 14.63 12.91
C ASN A 57 6.67 15.14 13.34
N ALA A 58 7.58 14.27 13.76
CA ALA A 58 8.94 14.66 14.16
C ALA A 58 9.72 15.24 12.98
N ILE A 59 9.61 14.61 11.81
CA ILE A 59 10.32 15.04 10.59
C ILE A 59 9.79 16.37 10.07
N THR A 60 8.47 16.54 10.07
CA THR A 60 7.82 17.80 9.65
C THR A 60 8.32 18.98 10.51
N ASN A 61 8.48 18.74 11.81
CA ASN A 61 9.00 19.75 12.75
C ASN A 61 10.52 19.98 12.66
N GLN A 62 11.27 19.13 11.96
CA GLN A 62 12.72 19.25 11.80
C GLN A 62 13.14 20.02 10.54
N GLY A 63 12.17 20.50 9.74
CA GLY A 63 12.44 21.29 8.53
C GLY A 63 13.05 20.49 7.38
N LEU A 64 12.86 19.16 7.36
CA LEU A 64 13.26 18.32 6.22
C LEU A 64 12.48 18.71 4.95
N GLU A 65 13.09 18.49 3.79
CA GLU A 65 12.41 18.80 2.53
C GLU A 65 11.25 17.81 2.28
N LEU A 66 10.16 18.30 1.67
CA LEU A 66 8.99 17.51 1.30
C LEU A 66 9.35 16.17 0.63
N LYS A 67 10.37 16.19 -0.23
CA LYS A 67 10.84 15.01 -0.94
C LYS A 67 11.33 13.91 0.01
N GLU A 68 12.02 14.27 1.08
CA GLU A 68 12.57 13.33 2.06
C GLU A 68 11.45 12.70 2.89
N ILE A 69 10.47 13.53 3.31
CA ILE A 69 9.24 13.07 3.99
C ILE A 69 8.53 12.01 3.15
N VAL A 70 8.30 12.33 1.87
CA VAL A 70 7.57 11.45 0.94
C VAL A 70 8.31 10.13 0.71
N ILE A 71 9.63 10.16 0.54
CA ILE A 71 10.43 8.95 0.34
C ILE A 71 10.35 8.04 1.57
N LEU A 72 10.56 8.58 2.77
CA LEU A 72 10.55 7.79 3.99
C LEU A 72 9.16 7.21 4.28
N MET A 73 8.12 8.03 4.13
CA MET A 73 6.74 7.59 4.30
C MET A 73 6.39 6.45 3.34
N SER A 74 6.71 6.59 2.05
CA SER A 74 6.37 5.58 1.04
C SER A 74 7.02 4.24 1.36
N LYS A 75 8.27 4.26 1.85
CA LYS A 75 8.99 3.05 2.30
C LYS A 75 8.33 2.39 3.51
N GLU A 76 7.96 3.18 4.52
CA GLU A 76 7.31 2.63 5.72
C GLU A 76 5.92 2.10 5.43
N ILE A 77 5.12 2.80 4.61
CA ILE A 77 3.83 2.29 4.14
C ILE A 77 4.01 0.98 3.38
N ARG A 78 5.01 0.90 2.50
CA ARG A 78 5.29 -0.35 1.79
C ARG A 78 5.63 -1.49 2.75
N ARG A 79 6.41 -1.22 3.80
CA ARG A 79 6.78 -2.20 4.83
C ARG A 79 5.59 -2.64 5.67
N ILE A 80 4.85 -1.70 6.26
CA ILE A 80 3.75 -1.97 7.20
C ILE A 80 2.59 -2.69 6.52
N PHE A 81 2.25 -2.32 5.28
CA PHE A 81 1.11 -2.89 4.55
C PHE A 81 1.50 -4.01 3.57
N ASN A 82 2.76 -4.46 3.61
CA ASN A 82 3.33 -5.46 2.71
C ASN A 82 3.04 -5.18 1.23
N CYS A 83 3.24 -3.92 0.83
CA CYS A 83 2.96 -3.48 -0.53
C CYS A 83 4.09 -3.85 -1.50
N ILE A 84 3.69 -4.04 -2.75
CA ILE A 84 4.58 -4.19 -3.90
C ILE A 84 5.00 -2.82 -4.44
N GLY A 85 4.08 -1.86 -4.45
CA GLY A 85 4.37 -0.49 -4.86
C GLY A 85 3.72 0.52 -3.94
N ALA A 86 4.45 1.59 -3.63
CA ALA A 86 3.91 2.77 -2.97
C ALA A 86 4.40 4.02 -3.72
N THR A 87 3.47 4.84 -4.17
CA THR A 87 3.77 6.04 -4.97
C THR A 87 3.02 7.23 -4.43
N THR A 88 3.75 8.33 -4.25
CA THR A 88 3.15 9.63 -3.94
C THR A 88 3.28 10.53 -5.16
N ALA A 89 2.19 11.17 -5.57
CA ALA A 89 2.16 12.09 -6.69
C ALA A 89 1.45 13.39 -6.31
N PHE A 90 1.97 14.52 -6.79
CA PHE A 90 1.37 15.84 -6.55
C PHE A 90 0.95 16.49 -7.88
N PRO A 91 -0.07 17.36 -7.88
CA PRO A 91 -0.48 18.07 -9.07
C PRO A 91 0.66 18.92 -9.64
N ASP A 92 0.67 19.09 -10.97
CA ASP A 92 1.42 20.14 -11.63
C ASP A 92 0.82 21.53 -11.33
N ALA A 93 1.51 22.60 -11.76
CA ALA A 93 1.11 23.97 -11.48
C ALA A 93 -0.31 24.32 -11.99
N ASP A 94 -0.74 23.67 -13.08
CA ASP A 94 -2.05 23.88 -13.70
C ASP A 94 -3.14 22.98 -13.11
N HIS A 95 -2.80 22.10 -12.14
CA HIS A 95 -3.68 21.09 -11.54
C HIS A 95 -4.36 20.16 -12.56
N THR A 96 -3.68 19.89 -13.68
CA THR A 96 -4.21 19.05 -14.76
C THR A 96 -3.67 17.64 -14.73
N HIS A 97 -2.47 17.44 -14.17
CA HIS A 97 -1.81 16.14 -14.06
C HIS A 97 -1.18 15.96 -12.69
N LEU A 98 -1.12 14.72 -12.21
CA LEU A 98 -0.24 14.35 -11.11
C LEU A 98 1.12 13.94 -11.64
N ILE A 99 2.16 14.41 -10.95
CA ILE A 99 3.55 14.08 -11.19
C ILE A 99 4.03 13.20 -10.01
N PRO A 100 4.36 11.92 -10.27
CA PRO A 100 4.94 11.04 -9.26
C PRO A 100 6.25 11.63 -8.72
N GLN A 101 6.34 11.82 -7.41
CA GLN A 101 7.56 12.30 -6.74
C GLN A 101 8.48 11.16 -6.34
N HIS A 102 7.89 10.03 -5.97
CA HIS A 102 8.62 8.83 -5.59
C HIS A 102 7.78 7.61 -5.92
N VAL A 103 8.43 6.63 -6.54
CA VAL A 103 7.88 5.29 -6.81
C VAL A 103 8.76 4.31 -6.05
N ASP A 104 8.27 3.81 -4.91
CA ASP A 104 8.97 2.81 -4.13
C ASP A 104 8.58 1.41 -4.59
N PHE A 105 9.59 0.59 -4.88
CA PHE A 105 9.40 -0.73 -5.48
C PHE A 105 10.52 -1.68 -5.03
N PRO A 106 10.23 -2.94 -4.63
CA PRO A 106 11.24 -3.91 -4.20
C PRO A 106 12.30 -4.15 -5.27
N SER A 107 13.57 -4.21 -4.88
CA SER A 107 14.69 -4.43 -5.82
C SER A 107 14.59 -5.75 -6.60
N SER A 108 13.96 -6.77 -6.02
CA SER A 108 13.69 -8.06 -6.66
C SER A 108 12.77 -7.94 -7.88
N LEU A 109 11.89 -6.93 -7.88
CA LEU A 109 10.95 -6.67 -8.97
C LEU A 109 11.43 -5.51 -9.85
N SER A 110 12.20 -4.55 -9.32
CA SER A 110 12.69 -3.41 -10.12
C SER A 110 13.59 -3.88 -11.26
N ILE A 111 14.51 -4.82 -11.01
CA ILE A 111 15.45 -5.33 -12.02
C ILE A 111 14.73 -5.93 -13.24
N PRO A 112 13.80 -6.90 -13.11
CA PRO A 112 13.09 -7.45 -14.27
C PRO A 112 12.20 -6.40 -14.96
N VAL A 113 11.59 -5.47 -14.21
CA VAL A 113 10.77 -4.38 -14.78
C VAL A 113 11.62 -3.40 -15.59
N GLU A 114 12.75 -2.96 -15.06
CA GLU A 114 13.67 -2.05 -15.75
C GLU A 114 14.29 -2.71 -16.98
N LYS A 115 14.61 -4.02 -16.91
CA LYS A 115 15.07 -4.80 -18.07
C LYS A 115 14.01 -4.87 -19.17
N LEU A 116 12.74 -5.02 -18.80
CA LEU A 116 11.61 -5.04 -19.73
C LEU A 116 11.38 -3.67 -20.38
N ILE A 117 11.48 -2.60 -19.60
CA ILE A 117 11.28 -1.21 -20.06
C ILE A 117 12.49 -0.69 -20.85
N GLY A 118 13.69 -1.19 -20.53
CA GLY A 118 14.96 -0.71 -21.07
C GLY A 118 15.44 0.60 -20.43
N ALA A 119 14.84 1.02 -19.32
CA ALA A 119 15.19 2.22 -18.58
C ALA A 119 14.77 2.10 -17.11
N SER A 120 15.33 2.96 -16.24
CA SER A 120 14.86 3.04 -14.86
C SER A 120 13.46 3.61 -14.79
N VAL A 121 12.61 3.04 -13.93
CA VAL A 121 11.25 3.57 -13.70
C VAL A 121 11.29 5.03 -13.22
N ALA A 122 12.30 5.39 -12.42
CA ALA A 122 12.48 6.73 -11.90
C ALA A 122 12.85 7.79 -12.97
N SER A 123 13.32 7.36 -14.15
CA SER A 123 13.63 8.28 -15.25
C SER A 123 12.51 8.38 -16.28
N LEU A 124 11.40 7.66 -16.10
CA LEU A 124 10.27 7.74 -17.01
C LEU A 124 9.50 9.05 -16.79
N PRO A 125 9.06 9.72 -17.86
CA PRO A 125 8.24 10.93 -17.75
C PRO A 125 6.78 10.55 -17.42
N LEU A 126 6.57 10.01 -16.22
CA LEU A 126 5.25 9.59 -15.77
C LEU A 126 4.41 10.83 -15.42
N ARG A 127 3.19 10.86 -15.93
CA ARG A 127 2.20 11.88 -15.63
C ARG A 127 0.82 11.26 -15.67
N ILE A 128 -0.04 11.61 -14.73
CA ILE A 128 -1.36 10.99 -14.58
C ILE A 128 -2.41 12.09 -14.75
N PRO A 129 -3.33 12.00 -15.72
CA PRO A 129 -4.34 13.03 -15.90
C PRO A 129 -5.31 13.10 -14.71
N LEU A 130 -5.57 14.31 -14.21
CA LEU A 130 -6.61 14.59 -13.21
C LEU A 130 -7.97 14.94 -13.83
N THR A 131 -8.04 14.97 -15.16
CA THR A 131 -9.25 15.25 -15.93
C THR A 131 -9.71 14.02 -16.71
N GLY A 132 -10.97 14.02 -17.16
CA GLY A 132 -11.56 12.90 -17.91
C GLY A 132 -12.11 11.77 -17.02
N GLU A 133 -12.18 10.56 -17.56
CA GLU A 133 -12.87 9.39 -16.94
C GLU A 133 -11.91 8.37 -16.30
N GLY A 134 -10.61 8.67 -16.26
CA GLY A 134 -9.61 7.82 -15.59
C GLY A 134 -9.87 7.66 -14.09
N GLN A 135 -9.33 6.59 -13.49
CA GLN A 135 -9.56 6.29 -12.07
C GLN A 135 -9.03 7.40 -11.16
N PHE A 136 -7.87 7.98 -11.48
CA PHE A 136 -7.31 9.09 -10.71
C PHE A 136 -8.19 10.33 -10.78
N ALA A 137 -8.69 10.69 -11.97
CA ALA A 137 -9.60 11.82 -12.16
C ALA A 137 -10.94 11.62 -11.42
N ARG A 138 -11.48 10.39 -11.42
CA ARG A 138 -12.72 10.05 -10.70
C ARG A 138 -12.54 10.17 -9.19
N VAL A 139 -11.46 9.61 -8.64
CA VAL A 139 -11.13 9.70 -7.21
C VAL A 139 -10.85 11.16 -6.82
N ALA A 140 -10.16 11.93 -7.67
CA ALA A 140 -9.89 13.34 -7.41
C ALA A 140 -11.18 14.17 -7.31
N ARG A 141 -12.14 13.93 -8.21
CA ARG A 141 -13.46 14.60 -8.17
C ARG A 141 -14.28 14.20 -6.95
N ALA A 142 -14.23 12.93 -6.56
CA ALA A 142 -14.96 12.43 -5.39
C ALA A 142 -14.36 12.92 -4.07
N GLY A 143 -13.04 13.09 -4.02
CA GLY A 143 -12.30 13.43 -2.80
C GLY A 143 -12.26 12.30 -1.76
N THR A 144 -12.68 11.10 -2.12
CA THR A 144 -12.74 9.91 -1.25
C THR A 144 -11.90 8.79 -1.83
N PRO A 145 -11.20 7.98 -1.02
CA PRO A 145 -10.39 6.88 -1.52
C PRO A 145 -11.16 5.82 -2.31
N ALA A 146 -10.42 5.04 -3.10
CA ALA A 146 -10.96 3.89 -3.81
C ALA A 146 -10.02 2.68 -3.70
N ILE A 147 -10.61 1.49 -3.64
CA ILE A 147 -9.92 0.20 -3.69
C ILE A 147 -10.37 -0.55 -4.94
N PHE A 148 -9.42 -1.13 -5.66
CA PHE A 148 -9.65 -1.96 -6.83
C PHE A 148 -9.01 -3.33 -6.62
N HIS A 149 -9.73 -4.39 -7.02
CA HIS A 149 -9.25 -5.77 -6.95
C HIS A 149 -9.26 -6.47 -8.31
N ASP A 150 -9.83 -5.84 -9.34
CA ASP A 150 -9.92 -6.41 -10.68
C ASP A 150 -8.73 -5.99 -11.54
N ALA A 151 -8.18 -6.96 -12.28
CA ALA A 151 -6.97 -6.76 -13.06
C ALA A 151 -7.16 -5.70 -14.16
N GLU A 152 -8.34 -5.60 -14.77
CA GLU A 152 -8.60 -4.65 -15.87
C GLU A 152 -8.59 -3.20 -15.37
N THR A 153 -9.26 -2.91 -14.25
CA THR A 153 -9.22 -1.56 -13.65
C THR A 153 -7.82 -1.20 -13.18
N ILE A 154 -7.09 -2.13 -12.56
CA ILE A 154 -5.73 -1.85 -12.12
C ILE A 154 -4.80 -1.61 -13.33
N LYS A 155 -4.87 -2.44 -14.37
CA LYS A 155 -4.10 -2.22 -15.61
C LYS A 155 -4.47 -0.89 -16.27
N SER A 156 -5.75 -0.52 -16.30
CA SER A 156 -6.18 0.79 -16.79
C SER A 156 -5.54 1.92 -15.99
N ALA A 157 -5.56 1.85 -14.66
CA ALA A 157 -4.95 2.86 -13.79
C ALA A 157 -3.42 2.96 -13.98
N PHE A 158 -2.72 1.84 -14.19
CA PHE A 158 -1.30 1.86 -14.55
C PHE A 158 -1.07 2.52 -15.91
N ALA A 159 -1.91 2.26 -16.91
CA ALA A 159 -1.80 2.86 -18.23
C ALA A 159 -2.04 4.38 -18.24
N GLU A 160 -2.75 4.92 -17.25
CA GLU A 160 -2.95 6.37 -17.08
C GLU A 160 -1.64 7.14 -16.79
N HIS A 161 -0.58 6.47 -16.35
CA HIS A 161 0.70 7.12 -16.00
C HIS A 161 1.52 7.58 -17.21
N THR A 162 1.09 7.27 -18.43
CA THR A 162 1.85 7.60 -19.64
C THR A 162 0.95 7.68 -20.87
N ASP A 163 1.25 8.61 -21.78
CA ASP A 163 0.66 8.63 -23.11
C ASP A 163 1.46 7.83 -24.13
N ASN A 164 2.65 7.35 -23.76
CA ASN A 164 3.54 6.63 -24.67
C ASN A 164 2.93 5.25 -25.02
N PRO A 165 2.62 4.97 -26.30
CA PRO A 165 2.01 3.71 -26.70
C PRO A 165 2.87 2.48 -26.37
N LEU A 166 4.20 2.61 -26.39
CA LEU A 166 5.10 1.52 -26.04
C LEU A 166 4.98 1.19 -24.55
N LEU A 167 5.02 2.20 -23.68
CA LEU A 167 4.88 2.00 -22.23
C LEU A 167 3.50 1.46 -21.87
N LYS A 168 2.43 1.91 -22.55
CA LYS A 168 1.07 1.33 -22.38
C LYS A 168 1.04 -0.16 -22.71
N ARG A 169 1.76 -0.61 -23.75
CA ARG A 169 1.87 -2.03 -24.10
C ARG A 169 2.66 -2.84 -23.06
N LEU A 170 3.58 -2.20 -22.34
CA LEU A 170 4.36 -2.84 -21.28
C LEU A 170 3.59 -2.99 -19.97
N VAL A 171 2.44 -2.33 -19.79
CA VAL A 171 1.62 -2.44 -18.57
C VAL A 171 1.26 -3.89 -18.24
N SER A 172 0.81 -4.67 -19.23
CA SER A 172 0.44 -6.08 -18.99
C SER A 172 1.65 -6.92 -18.55
N PRO A 173 2.80 -6.94 -19.27
CA PRO A 173 3.95 -7.70 -18.80
C PRO A 173 4.53 -7.20 -17.46
N VAL A 174 4.50 -5.89 -17.18
CA VAL A 174 4.86 -5.37 -15.85
C VAL A 174 3.92 -5.94 -14.78
N PHE A 175 2.61 -5.92 -15.03
CA PHE A 175 1.59 -6.45 -14.11
C PHE A 175 1.78 -7.95 -13.82
N GLU A 176 2.18 -8.75 -14.82
CA GLU A 176 2.50 -10.17 -14.62
C GLU A 176 3.77 -10.37 -13.78
N ILE A 177 4.80 -9.54 -13.98
CA ILE A 177 6.03 -9.58 -13.17
C ILE A 177 5.74 -9.17 -11.73
N THR A 178 4.93 -8.13 -11.53
CA THR A 178 4.66 -7.61 -10.19
C THR A 178 3.71 -8.52 -9.41
N GLY A 179 2.77 -9.20 -10.08
CA GLY A 179 1.76 -10.02 -9.44
C GLY A 179 0.74 -9.22 -8.63
N ILE A 180 0.58 -7.93 -8.92
CA ILE A 180 -0.38 -7.06 -8.24
C ILE A 180 -1.79 -7.58 -8.47
N ARG A 181 -2.61 -7.61 -7.41
CA ARG A 181 -4.04 -7.96 -7.50
C ARG A 181 -4.94 -6.97 -6.78
N SER A 182 -4.37 -6.06 -6.01
CA SER A 182 -5.12 -5.03 -5.32
C SER A 182 -4.39 -3.71 -5.40
N MET A 183 -5.13 -2.63 -5.59
CA MET A 183 -4.65 -1.26 -5.59
C MET A 183 -5.56 -0.40 -4.74
N MET A 184 -4.98 0.58 -4.04
CA MET A 184 -5.70 1.60 -3.29
C MET A 184 -5.22 2.98 -3.74
N LEU A 185 -6.16 3.86 -4.09
CA LEU A 185 -5.91 5.27 -4.37
C LEU A 185 -6.42 6.11 -3.21
N ILE A 186 -5.53 6.85 -2.55
CA ILE A 186 -5.83 7.72 -1.43
C ILE A 186 -5.57 9.17 -1.85
N PRO A 187 -6.62 9.99 -2.06
CA PRO A 187 -6.43 11.41 -2.28
C PRO A 187 -5.96 12.07 -0.97
N LEU A 188 -4.96 12.94 -1.08
CA LEU A 188 -4.51 13.83 -0.01
C LEU A 188 -5.34 15.11 -0.12
N VAL A 189 -6.22 15.36 0.85
CA VAL A 189 -7.24 16.41 0.76
C VAL A 189 -7.05 17.46 1.85
N SER A 190 -6.69 18.68 1.45
CA SER A 190 -6.61 19.85 2.34
C SER A 190 -7.66 20.87 1.93
N GLU A 191 -8.39 21.45 2.88
CA GLU A 191 -9.44 22.46 2.65
C GLU A 191 -10.44 22.13 1.52
N ARG A 192 -10.79 20.84 1.37
CA ARG A 192 -11.65 20.27 0.30
C ARG A 192 -11.04 20.26 -1.10
N GLN A 193 -9.76 20.54 -1.23
CA GLN A 193 -8.99 20.41 -2.47
C GLN A 193 -8.08 19.17 -2.39
N VAL A 194 -8.03 18.40 -3.47
CA VAL A 194 -7.05 17.33 -3.61
C VAL A 194 -5.70 17.96 -3.94
N ILE A 195 -4.78 17.89 -2.99
CA ILE A 195 -3.43 18.44 -3.11
C ILE A 195 -2.40 17.38 -3.52
N GLY A 196 -2.80 16.11 -3.57
CA GLY A 196 -1.95 15.01 -4.00
C GLY A 196 -2.63 13.65 -3.89
N PHE A 197 -1.87 12.61 -4.19
CA PHE A 197 -2.29 11.22 -4.07
C PHE A 197 -1.18 10.40 -3.45
N LEU A 198 -1.56 9.54 -2.50
CA LEU A 198 -0.82 8.33 -2.19
C LEU A 198 -1.55 7.17 -2.87
N HIS A 199 -0.84 6.33 -3.59
CA HIS A 199 -1.41 5.07 -4.05
C HIS A 199 -0.48 3.90 -3.82
N ILE A 200 -1.07 2.79 -3.41
CA ILE A 200 -0.37 1.57 -3.02
C ILE A 200 -0.96 0.38 -3.74
N SER A 201 -0.14 -0.65 -3.92
CA SER A 201 -0.56 -1.89 -4.58
C SER A 201 0.11 -3.10 -3.95
N ARG A 202 -0.60 -4.24 -3.89
CA ARG A 202 -0.09 -5.50 -3.34
C ARG A 202 -0.74 -6.72 -4.02
N ALA A 203 -0.21 -7.91 -3.75
CA ALA A 203 -0.69 -9.18 -4.34
C ALA A 203 -1.97 -9.70 -3.65
N GLU A 204 -2.25 -9.25 -2.43
CA GLU A 204 -3.41 -9.62 -1.62
C GLU A 204 -4.46 -8.51 -1.61
N GLN A 205 -5.73 -8.85 -1.38
CA GLN A 205 -6.79 -7.84 -1.33
C GLN A 205 -6.60 -6.89 -0.16
N PHE A 206 -6.72 -5.59 -0.39
CA PHE A 206 -6.87 -4.60 0.68
C PHE A 206 -8.23 -4.76 1.38
N THR A 207 -8.23 -4.64 2.70
CA THR A 207 -9.42 -4.65 3.54
C THR A 207 -9.87 -3.22 3.86
N GLU A 208 -11.08 -3.07 4.40
CA GLU A 208 -11.54 -1.78 4.95
C GLU A 208 -10.67 -1.31 6.13
N SER A 209 -10.14 -2.24 6.93
CA SER A 209 -9.20 -1.93 8.01
C SER A 209 -7.91 -1.32 7.45
N ASP A 210 -7.34 -1.92 6.40
CA ASP A 210 -6.17 -1.35 5.70
C ASP A 210 -6.45 0.07 5.23
N LEU A 211 -7.61 0.30 4.60
CA LEU A 211 -8.01 1.61 4.12
C LEU A 211 -8.08 2.65 5.23
N ASN A 212 -8.76 2.32 6.34
CA ASN A 212 -8.88 3.22 7.49
C ASN A 212 -7.50 3.59 8.04
N ARG A 213 -6.60 2.61 8.19
CA ARG A 213 -5.24 2.83 8.69
C ARG A 213 -4.43 3.72 7.75
N VAL A 214 -4.43 3.43 6.44
CA VAL A 214 -3.70 4.23 5.45
C VAL A 214 -4.26 5.65 5.35
N GLN A 215 -5.57 5.84 5.45
CA GLN A 215 -6.18 7.17 5.46
C GLN A 215 -5.71 8.02 6.65
N VAL A 216 -5.62 7.44 7.85
CA VAL A 216 -5.13 8.17 9.04
C VAL A 216 -3.68 8.61 8.82
N ILE A 217 -2.82 7.74 8.30
CA ILE A 217 -1.42 8.04 7.99
C ILE A 217 -1.32 9.13 6.90
N ALA A 218 -2.08 8.99 5.81
CA ALA A 218 -2.13 9.95 4.71
C ALA A 218 -2.64 11.33 5.16
N GLY A 219 -3.53 11.37 6.16
CA GLY A 219 -3.98 12.61 6.79
C GLY A 219 -2.83 13.37 7.47
N GLN A 220 -1.88 12.67 8.10
CA GLN A 220 -0.70 13.31 8.69
C GLN A 220 0.21 13.91 7.62
N LEU A 221 0.41 13.20 6.50
CA LEU A 221 1.13 13.76 5.37
C LEU A 221 0.45 15.02 4.86
N THR A 222 -0.87 15.01 4.71
CA THR A 222 -1.65 16.15 4.23
C THR A 222 -1.43 17.39 5.10
N THR A 223 -1.41 17.24 6.43
CA THR A 223 -1.11 18.33 7.37
C THR A 223 0.34 18.81 7.32
N ALA A 224 1.29 17.93 6.96
CA ALA A 224 2.69 18.31 6.85
C ALA A 224 2.99 19.14 5.60
N ILE A 225 2.15 19.04 4.57
CA ILE A 225 2.38 19.63 3.25
C ILE A 225 1.45 20.80 2.92
N GLY A 226 0.31 20.91 3.62
CA GLY A 226 -0.68 21.98 3.46
C GLY A 226 -0.64 22.95 4.62
#